data_AF-A0A846ST34-F1
#
_entry.id   AF-A0A846ST34-F1
#
_cell.length_a   1.000
_cell.length_b   1.000
_cell.length_c   1.000
_cell.angle_alpha   90.00
_cell.angle_beta   90.00
_cell.angle_gamma   90.00
#
_symmetry.space_group_name_H-M   'P 1'
#
loop_
_entity.id
_entity.type
_entity.pdbx_description
1 polymer ?
#
loop_
_entity_poly.entity_id
_entity_poly.type
_entity_poly.pdbx_seq_one_letter_code
_entity_poly.pdbx_strand_id
1 'polypeptide(L)'
;MRVFLMICIALLVLPQAFAATYYVRTDGNDACTGLSNTAGSSGSCAFRTIGRANTIAACGDTIQIGAGIFEERTKVTISNACTGSSKKIFRGAGTGQTFWMAGLADVNEAACTADSNPGVYRCPVPSGFASDAAGNYHYCFVQRNTNHVRFLDDNGVSGDMEGPVCLTWNTAGPGDLSGKEGGVFYDGGSNFYITPWDGLSPGQADFWVPSRTGYASGADGPVMITGNFITLQDVTIVGAAYTNLAVSGDDVSVERVHVYTGMSWFNPQTQRALLRDSKFMNAYRRPANGFAPTSWGRTNSQTLSMQGSHFTIENLESYAAREGIGFTDGASFGTINGLKAHGHHNHILKIQDGAHDITVRDCITYNGQEPVFIECAYNLEFSHCTFPFSSIVFQANPLKTCTPPTSNVDFFNNVWCGVHYFDLYGNTWAAGGHDLDYNVYMSDHANCYQNAWLVGADSIKFETLSEWRNWNGAPARHARATPTQQRIRLQTPG
;
A
#
# COMPACT_ATOMS: atom_id res chain seq x y z
N MET A 1 -39.95 13.59 -49.43
CA MET A 1 -40.48 13.41 -48.06
C MET A 1 -40.49 11.97 -47.56
N ARG A 2 -40.89 10.95 -48.34
CA ARG A 2 -40.91 9.54 -47.90
C ARG A 2 -39.54 8.91 -47.58
N VAL A 3 -38.47 9.31 -48.27
CA VAL A 3 -37.10 8.82 -48.03
C VAL A 3 -36.48 9.38 -46.73
N PHE A 4 -36.82 10.61 -46.36
CA PHE A 4 -36.34 11.24 -45.11
C PHE A 4 -36.97 10.61 -43.86
N LEU A 5 -38.23 10.19 -43.92
CA LEU A 5 -38.91 9.56 -42.78
C LEU A 5 -38.37 8.13 -42.48
N MET A 6 -37.98 7.37 -43.52
CA MET A 6 -37.35 6.05 -43.32
C MET A 6 -35.95 6.14 -42.73
N ILE A 7 -35.15 7.14 -43.12
CA ILE A 7 -33.82 7.37 -42.54
C ILE A 7 -33.94 7.76 -41.06
N CYS A 8 -34.93 8.56 -40.67
CA CYS A 8 -35.17 8.91 -39.27
C CYS A 8 -35.62 7.73 -38.40
N ILE A 9 -36.41 6.78 -38.94
CA ILE A 9 -36.84 5.58 -38.19
C ILE A 9 -35.69 4.57 -38.05
N ALA A 10 -34.80 4.46 -39.05
CA ALA A 10 -33.63 3.58 -38.98
C ALA A 10 -32.56 4.07 -37.99
N LEU A 11 -32.45 5.38 -37.74
CA LEU A 11 -31.53 5.98 -36.76
C LEU A 11 -31.99 5.87 -35.29
N LEU A 12 -33.25 5.48 -35.05
CA LEU A 12 -33.81 5.32 -33.70
C LEU A 12 -33.67 3.91 -33.11
N VAL A 13 -33.19 2.93 -33.90
CA VAL A 13 -32.94 1.56 -33.45
C VAL A 13 -31.43 1.30 -33.35
N LEU A 14 -30.70 2.24 -32.74
CA LEU A 14 -29.34 1.95 -32.30
C LEU A 14 -29.46 0.91 -31.18
N PRO A 15 -28.79 -0.26 -31.29
CA PRO A 15 -28.81 -1.25 -30.23
C PRO A 15 -28.28 -0.59 -28.96
N GLN A 16 -29.14 -0.46 -27.94
CA GLN A 16 -28.67 -0.15 -26.61
C GLN A 16 -27.79 -1.33 -26.20
N ALA A 17 -26.48 -1.09 -26.13
CA ALA A 17 -25.57 -2.06 -25.57
C ALA A 17 -25.96 -2.22 -24.09
N PHE A 18 -26.66 -3.30 -23.78
CA PHE A 18 -26.98 -3.64 -22.40
C PHE A 18 -25.69 -4.07 -21.71
N ALA A 19 -25.44 -3.49 -20.53
CA ALA A 19 -24.37 -3.92 -19.64
C ALA A 19 -24.51 -5.42 -19.35
N ALA A 20 -23.52 -6.21 -19.77
CA ALA A 20 -23.46 -7.63 -19.47
C ALA A 20 -22.82 -7.88 -18.10
N THR A 21 -23.16 -9.01 -17.50
CA THR A 21 -22.45 -9.53 -16.32
C THR A 21 -21.76 -10.83 -16.68
N TYR A 22 -20.45 -10.88 -16.46
CA TYR A 22 -19.64 -12.08 -16.65
C TYR A 22 -19.24 -12.66 -15.29
N TYR A 23 -19.30 -13.97 -15.16
CA TYR A 23 -18.98 -14.68 -13.93
C TYR A 23 -17.63 -15.40 -14.05
N VAL A 24 -16.85 -15.36 -12.97
CA VAL A 24 -15.58 -16.08 -12.83
C VAL A 24 -15.66 -16.99 -11.61
N ARG A 25 -15.29 -18.26 -11.76
CA ARG A 25 -15.35 -19.27 -10.69
C ARG A 25 -14.11 -20.16 -10.67
N THR A 26 -13.73 -20.62 -9.48
CA THR A 26 -12.64 -21.60 -9.27
C THR A 26 -12.97 -23.01 -9.74
N ASP A 27 -14.14 -23.25 -10.33
CA ASP A 27 -14.55 -24.48 -11.01
C ASP A 27 -15.06 -24.19 -12.44
N GLY A 28 -14.86 -22.97 -12.95
CA GLY A 28 -15.24 -22.55 -14.29
C GLY A 28 -14.30 -23.05 -15.39
N ASN A 29 -14.56 -22.65 -16.63
CA ASN A 29 -13.74 -22.99 -17.80
C ASN A 29 -13.67 -21.81 -18.78
N ASP A 30 -12.48 -21.51 -19.31
CA ASP A 30 -12.28 -20.36 -20.23
C ASP A 30 -12.82 -20.59 -21.65
N ALA A 31 -13.27 -21.81 -21.95
CA ALA A 31 -14.09 -22.12 -23.13
C ALA A 31 -15.58 -21.76 -22.93
N CYS A 32 -16.00 -21.37 -21.73
CA CYS A 32 -17.33 -20.83 -21.47
C CYS A 32 -17.50 -19.41 -22.03
N THR A 33 -18.74 -18.92 -22.03
CA THR A 33 -19.10 -17.55 -22.42
C THR A 33 -19.08 -16.56 -21.24
N GLY A 34 -19.06 -17.04 -20.00
CA GLY A 34 -19.10 -16.23 -18.78
C GLY A 34 -20.48 -15.74 -18.39
N LEU A 35 -21.53 -15.98 -19.17
CA LEU A 35 -22.86 -15.37 -18.95
C LEU A 35 -23.74 -16.10 -17.91
N SER A 36 -23.28 -17.23 -17.36
CA SER A 36 -23.98 -17.99 -16.31
C SER A 36 -23.06 -18.24 -15.12
N ASN A 37 -23.56 -18.04 -13.90
CA ASN A 37 -22.83 -18.33 -12.66
C ASN A 37 -22.89 -19.83 -12.30
N THR A 38 -22.45 -20.67 -13.22
CA THR A 38 -22.44 -22.14 -13.06
C THR A 38 -21.12 -22.71 -13.54
N ALA A 39 -20.67 -23.79 -12.92
CA ALA A 39 -19.57 -24.59 -13.45
C ALA A 39 -19.96 -25.21 -14.81
N GLY A 40 -18.96 -25.55 -15.62
CA GLY A 40 -19.17 -26.18 -16.91
C GLY A 40 -17.88 -26.33 -17.70
N SER A 41 -17.91 -27.10 -18.78
CA SER A 41 -16.76 -27.31 -19.66
C SER A 41 -16.79 -26.45 -20.93
N SER A 42 -17.97 -25.94 -21.32
CA SER A 42 -18.16 -25.04 -22.48
C SER A 42 -19.58 -24.42 -22.47
N GLY A 43 -19.82 -23.41 -23.31
CA GLY A 43 -21.15 -22.82 -23.50
C GLY A 43 -21.52 -21.77 -22.45
N SER A 44 -22.74 -21.82 -21.90
CA SER A 44 -23.20 -20.87 -20.88
C SER A 44 -22.79 -21.33 -19.47
N CYS A 45 -21.56 -20.96 -19.08
CA CYS A 45 -20.98 -21.22 -17.77
C CYS A 45 -20.00 -20.09 -17.42
N ALA A 46 -19.46 -20.10 -16.20
CA ALA A 46 -18.51 -19.10 -15.74
C ALA A 46 -17.12 -19.33 -16.35
N PHE A 47 -16.37 -18.25 -16.54
CA PHE A 47 -14.95 -18.31 -16.86
C PHE A 47 -14.15 -18.92 -15.70
N ARG A 48 -12.99 -19.50 -16.02
CA ARG A 48 -12.02 -19.96 -15.03
C ARG A 48 -11.14 -18.81 -14.55
N THR A 49 -10.73 -17.94 -15.45
CA THR A 49 -9.76 -16.87 -15.18
C THR A 49 -10.39 -15.48 -15.26
N ILE A 50 -9.92 -14.59 -14.38
CA ILE A 50 -10.19 -13.15 -14.38
C ILE A 50 -9.62 -12.53 -15.66
N GLY A 51 -8.45 -12.99 -16.10
CA GLY A 51 -7.82 -12.54 -17.35
C GLY A 51 -8.72 -12.75 -18.57
N ARG A 52 -9.36 -13.93 -18.68
CA ARG A 52 -10.33 -14.23 -19.75
C ARG A 52 -11.54 -13.32 -19.68
N ALA A 53 -12.15 -13.17 -18.51
CA ALA A 53 -13.30 -12.29 -18.32
C ALA A 53 -12.99 -10.83 -18.69
N ASN A 54 -11.80 -10.34 -18.31
CA ASN A 54 -11.33 -9.01 -18.66
C ASN A 54 -11.23 -8.80 -20.18
N THR A 55 -10.77 -9.79 -20.93
CA THR A 55 -10.64 -9.69 -22.40
C THR A 55 -12.01 -9.63 -23.10
N ILE A 56 -13.03 -10.26 -22.53
CA ILE A 56 -14.38 -10.30 -23.12
C ILE A 56 -15.22 -9.08 -22.71
N ALA A 57 -15.15 -8.67 -21.45
CA ALA A 57 -15.95 -7.57 -20.93
C ALA A 57 -15.56 -6.22 -21.57
N ALA A 58 -16.57 -5.47 -21.99
CA ALA A 58 -16.47 -4.12 -22.50
C ALA A 58 -16.78 -3.07 -21.41
N CYS A 59 -16.78 -1.80 -21.79
CA CYS A 59 -17.21 -0.71 -20.93
C CYS A 59 -18.73 -0.77 -20.68
N GLY A 60 -19.13 -0.58 -19.43
CA GLY A 60 -20.50 -0.79 -18.96
C GLY A 60 -20.71 -2.16 -18.31
N ASP A 61 -19.86 -3.14 -18.60
CA ASP A 61 -20.01 -4.50 -18.09
C ASP A 61 -19.48 -4.66 -16.66
N THR A 62 -19.96 -5.71 -16.00
CA THR A 62 -19.48 -6.15 -14.68
C THR A 62 -18.90 -7.56 -14.76
N ILE A 63 -17.72 -7.75 -14.15
CA ILE A 63 -17.10 -9.05 -13.92
C ILE A 63 -17.32 -9.40 -12.44
N GLN A 64 -18.16 -10.39 -12.19
CA GLN A 64 -18.44 -10.97 -10.87
C GLN A 64 -17.50 -12.14 -10.62
N ILE A 65 -16.60 -11.99 -9.65
CA ILE A 65 -15.61 -12.99 -9.28
C ILE A 65 -16.13 -13.70 -8.03
N GLY A 66 -16.31 -15.02 -8.12
CA GLY A 66 -16.77 -15.84 -7.01
C GLY A 66 -15.81 -15.87 -5.83
N ALA A 67 -16.21 -16.53 -4.75
CA ALA A 67 -15.29 -16.85 -3.66
C ALA A 67 -14.26 -17.92 -4.10
N GLY A 68 -13.08 -17.86 -3.52
CA GLY A 68 -11.99 -18.80 -3.75
C GLY A 68 -10.67 -18.12 -4.14
N ILE A 69 -9.72 -18.95 -4.53
CA ILE A 69 -8.35 -18.57 -4.92
C ILE A 69 -8.26 -18.63 -6.44
N PHE A 70 -7.92 -17.50 -7.06
CA PHE A 70 -7.77 -17.35 -8.51
C PHE A 70 -6.30 -17.14 -8.86
N GLU A 71 -5.64 -18.22 -9.26
CA GLU A 71 -4.27 -18.24 -9.74
C GLU A 71 -4.15 -17.67 -11.16
N GLU A 72 -3.77 -16.40 -11.26
CA GLU A 72 -3.48 -15.74 -12.52
C GLU A 72 -1.98 -15.80 -12.79
N ARG A 73 -1.52 -16.83 -13.51
CA ARG A 73 -0.09 -16.99 -13.84
C ARG A 73 0.45 -15.87 -14.74
N THR A 74 -0.45 -15.17 -15.44
CA THR A 74 -0.12 -14.05 -16.32
C THR A 74 -0.58 -12.73 -15.73
N LYS A 75 0.15 -11.66 -16.07
CA LYS A 75 -0.25 -10.28 -15.75
C LYS A 75 -1.64 -10.00 -16.31
N VAL A 76 -2.52 -9.43 -15.49
CA VAL A 76 -3.82 -8.94 -15.95
C VAL A 76 -3.75 -7.43 -16.10
N THR A 77 -3.89 -6.96 -17.33
CA THR A 77 -3.92 -5.55 -17.67
C THR A 77 -5.34 -5.12 -18.05
N ILE A 78 -5.90 -4.17 -17.30
CA ILE A 78 -7.22 -3.60 -17.49
C ILE A 78 -7.03 -2.23 -18.17
N SER A 79 -7.14 -2.20 -19.50
CA SER A 79 -6.74 -1.02 -20.32
C SER A 79 -7.88 -0.34 -21.07
N ASN A 80 -9.15 -0.66 -20.77
CA ASN A 80 -10.29 -0.07 -21.46
C ASN A 80 -10.41 1.45 -21.19
N ALA A 81 -10.63 2.24 -22.24
CA ALA A 81 -10.98 3.66 -22.11
C ALA A 81 -12.50 3.82 -22.00
N CYS A 82 -13.04 3.61 -20.80
CA CYS A 82 -14.47 3.72 -20.55
C CYS A 82 -14.92 5.17 -20.39
N THR A 83 -16.22 5.38 -20.16
CA THR A 83 -16.79 6.71 -19.88
C THR A 83 -17.46 6.71 -18.51
N GLY A 84 -17.72 7.88 -17.94
CA GLY A 84 -18.44 8.00 -16.66
C GLY A 84 -19.81 7.32 -16.65
N SER A 85 -20.48 7.24 -17.80
CA SER A 85 -21.78 6.55 -17.94
C SER A 85 -21.68 5.04 -18.17
N SER A 86 -20.48 4.52 -18.44
CA SER A 86 -20.24 3.12 -18.83
C SER A 86 -18.99 2.56 -18.17
N LYS A 87 -18.93 2.59 -16.83
CA LYS A 87 -17.81 2.04 -16.06
C LYS A 87 -17.64 0.54 -16.30
N LYS A 88 -16.41 0.03 -16.27
CA LYS A 88 -16.14 -1.41 -16.23
C LYS A 88 -15.82 -1.81 -14.79
N ILE A 89 -16.56 -2.78 -14.25
CA ILE A 89 -16.53 -3.11 -12.83
C ILE A 89 -15.98 -4.52 -12.63
N PHE A 90 -15.00 -4.66 -11.74
CA PHE A 90 -14.52 -5.93 -11.21
C PHE A 90 -14.98 -6.03 -9.77
N ARG A 91 -15.79 -7.05 -9.45
CA ARG A 91 -16.37 -7.24 -8.12
C ARG A 91 -16.09 -8.65 -7.64
N GLY A 92 -15.35 -8.78 -6.53
CA GLY A 92 -15.23 -10.05 -5.82
C GLY A 92 -16.43 -10.35 -4.93
N ALA A 93 -16.43 -11.56 -4.35
CA ALA A 93 -17.44 -11.99 -3.38
C ALA A 93 -17.25 -11.34 -1.99
N GLY A 94 -16.13 -10.67 -1.76
CA GLY A 94 -15.77 -10.02 -0.51
C GLY A 94 -14.26 -10.10 -0.23
N THR A 95 -13.75 -9.15 0.55
CA THR A 95 -12.37 -9.21 1.06
C THR A 95 -12.18 -10.44 1.96
N GLY A 96 -11.08 -11.16 1.76
CA GLY A 96 -10.83 -12.45 2.41
C GLY A 96 -11.68 -13.62 1.87
N GLN A 97 -12.58 -13.38 0.91
CA GLN A 97 -13.33 -14.44 0.23
C GLN A 97 -12.85 -14.65 -1.20
N THR A 98 -12.46 -13.58 -1.91
CA THR A 98 -11.86 -13.65 -3.24
C THR A 98 -10.39 -13.28 -3.18
N PHE A 99 -9.52 -14.27 -3.38
CA PHE A 99 -8.07 -14.08 -3.46
C PHE A 99 -7.63 -14.05 -4.93
N TRP A 100 -7.14 -12.91 -5.37
CA TRP A 100 -6.50 -12.74 -6.66
C TRP A 100 -4.99 -12.96 -6.51
N MET A 101 -4.55 -14.15 -6.90
CA MET A 101 -3.18 -14.63 -6.81
C MET A 101 -2.46 -14.35 -8.13
N ALA A 102 -1.98 -13.13 -8.29
CA ALA A 102 -1.47 -12.66 -9.56
C ALA A 102 0.06 -12.84 -9.67
N GLY A 103 0.50 -13.64 -10.64
CA GLY A 103 1.91 -13.96 -10.88
C GLY A 103 2.53 -14.92 -9.85
N LEU A 104 1.71 -15.79 -9.25
CA LEU A 104 2.12 -16.75 -8.23
C LEU A 104 1.89 -18.20 -8.69
N ALA A 105 2.72 -19.11 -8.21
CA ALA A 105 2.59 -20.56 -8.37
C ALA A 105 2.53 -21.22 -6.98
N ASP A 106 1.66 -22.21 -6.86
CA ASP A 106 1.43 -22.96 -5.63
C ASP A 106 2.53 -23.99 -5.37
N VAL A 107 3.06 -24.03 -4.14
CA VAL A 107 4.06 -25.02 -3.73
C VAL A 107 3.32 -26.24 -3.22
N ASN A 108 3.62 -27.45 -3.72
CA ASN A 108 2.96 -28.65 -3.20
C ASN A 108 3.46 -28.99 -1.78
N GLU A 109 2.77 -28.52 -0.74
CA GLU A 109 3.25 -28.66 0.64
C GLU A 109 3.10 -30.08 1.18
N ALA A 110 2.19 -30.86 0.60
CA ALA A 110 2.07 -32.28 0.91
C ALA A 110 3.32 -33.08 0.50
N ALA A 111 4.13 -32.54 -0.41
CA ALA A 111 5.41 -33.11 -0.81
C ALA A 111 6.61 -32.52 -0.05
N CYS A 112 6.40 -31.58 0.88
CA CYS A 112 7.46 -31.08 1.74
C CYS A 112 7.87 -32.14 2.78
N THR A 113 9.17 -32.24 3.04
CA THR A 113 9.73 -33.12 4.07
C THR A 113 10.59 -32.32 5.04
N ALA A 114 10.65 -32.70 6.31
CA ALA A 114 11.59 -32.10 7.26
C ALA A 114 13.04 -32.29 6.77
N ASP A 115 13.84 -31.23 6.85
CA ASP A 115 15.28 -31.28 6.59
C ASP A 115 16.04 -31.72 7.84
N SER A 116 17.34 -32.04 7.69
CA SER A 116 18.24 -32.31 8.83
C SER A 116 18.43 -31.11 9.76
N ASN A 117 18.23 -29.89 9.27
CA ASN A 117 18.25 -28.68 10.08
C ASN A 117 16.92 -28.49 10.82
N PRO A 118 16.93 -28.35 12.16
CA PRO A 118 15.70 -28.17 12.94
C PRO A 118 14.83 -27.00 12.44
N GLY A 119 13.54 -27.28 12.23
CA GLY A 119 12.55 -26.27 11.78
C GLY A 119 12.58 -25.95 10.29
N VAL A 120 13.53 -26.51 9.53
CA VAL A 120 13.63 -26.31 8.09
C VAL A 120 12.89 -27.43 7.36
N TYR A 121 12.12 -27.07 6.34
CA TYR A 121 11.42 -28.00 5.45
C TYR A 121 11.98 -27.90 4.04
N ARG A 122 12.23 -29.05 3.43
CA ARG A 122 12.58 -29.19 2.03
C ARG A 122 11.31 -29.40 1.22
N CYS A 123 10.99 -28.47 0.34
CA CYS A 123 9.80 -28.47 -0.50
C CYS A 123 10.17 -28.51 -1.99
N PRO A 124 9.45 -29.24 -2.84
CA PRO A 124 9.74 -29.25 -4.27
C PRO A 124 9.42 -27.89 -4.91
N VAL A 125 10.23 -27.50 -5.88
CA VAL A 125 9.95 -26.32 -6.72
C VAL A 125 8.75 -26.63 -7.62
N PRO A 126 7.68 -25.81 -7.59
CA PRO A 126 6.52 -26.07 -8.41
C PRO A 126 6.77 -25.75 -9.88
N SER A 127 5.99 -26.37 -10.75
CA SER A 127 6.01 -26.06 -12.18
C SER A 127 5.66 -24.58 -12.41
N GLY A 128 6.51 -23.87 -13.15
CA GLY A 128 6.30 -22.46 -13.47
C GLY A 128 6.94 -21.47 -12.50
N PHE A 129 7.67 -21.92 -11.47
CA PHE A 129 8.53 -21.02 -10.69
C PHE A 129 9.52 -20.28 -11.60
N ALA A 130 9.62 -18.97 -11.44
CA ALA A 130 10.61 -18.16 -12.15
C ALA A 130 11.92 -18.13 -11.34
N SER A 131 12.88 -18.98 -11.71
CA SER A 131 14.11 -19.19 -10.95
C SER A 131 14.99 -17.96 -10.79
N ASP A 132 14.89 -17.01 -11.72
CA ASP A 132 15.56 -15.70 -11.67
C ASP A 132 14.94 -14.72 -10.65
N ALA A 133 13.79 -15.07 -10.07
CA ALA A 133 13.24 -14.39 -8.91
C ALA A 133 13.95 -14.77 -7.60
N ALA A 134 14.59 -15.95 -7.54
CA ALA A 134 15.26 -16.42 -6.33
C ALA A 134 16.42 -15.50 -5.93
N GLY A 135 16.48 -15.12 -4.65
CA GLY A 135 17.54 -14.23 -4.15
C GLY A 135 17.40 -12.76 -4.58
N ASN A 136 16.40 -12.44 -5.40
CA ASN A 136 16.10 -11.08 -5.80
C ASN A 136 15.07 -10.48 -4.82
N TYR A 137 15.48 -9.43 -4.11
CA TYR A 137 14.67 -8.73 -3.10
C TYR A 137 13.39 -8.08 -3.67
N HIS A 138 13.29 -7.94 -4.99
CA HIS A 138 12.07 -7.49 -5.66
C HIS A 138 10.97 -8.56 -5.72
N TYR A 139 11.25 -9.79 -5.32
CA TYR A 139 10.27 -10.86 -5.30
C TYR A 139 10.09 -11.45 -3.91
N CYS A 140 8.85 -11.68 -3.56
CA CYS A 140 8.43 -12.23 -2.28
C CYS A 140 8.06 -13.71 -2.45
N PHE A 141 8.61 -14.56 -1.60
CA PHE A 141 8.07 -15.89 -1.36
C PHE A 141 6.96 -15.73 -0.32
N VAL A 142 5.73 -16.08 -0.65
CA VAL A 142 4.57 -15.74 0.17
C VAL A 142 4.20 -16.93 1.05
N GLN A 143 3.94 -16.66 2.33
CA GLN A 143 3.19 -17.54 3.23
C GLN A 143 1.82 -16.92 3.44
N ARG A 144 0.75 -17.61 3.03
CA ARG A 144 -0.61 -17.09 3.14
C ARG A 144 -1.04 -17.00 4.60
N ASN A 145 -0.87 -18.10 5.32
CA ASN A 145 -1.45 -18.26 6.63
C ASN A 145 -0.40 -17.90 7.68
N THR A 146 -0.60 -16.75 8.30
CA THR A 146 0.06 -16.39 9.55
C THR A 146 -0.98 -15.90 10.54
N ASN A 147 -0.77 -16.27 11.80
CA ASN A 147 -1.62 -15.77 12.87
C ASN A 147 -1.03 -14.49 13.44
N HIS A 148 0.29 -14.45 13.65
CA HIS A 148 0.97 -13.30 14.23
C HIS A 148 2.48 -13.36 14.04
N VAL A 149 3.00 -12.63 13.05
CA VAL A 149 4.45 -12.57 12.85
C VAL A 149 5.05 -11.40 13.60
N ARG A 150 5.83 -11.67 14.65
CA ARG A 150 6.66 -10.65 15.29
C ARG A 150 7.98 -10.50 14.55
N PHE A 151 8.32 -9.28 14.18
CA PHE A 151 9.62 -8.93 13.64
C PHE A 151 10.30 -7.88 14.49
N LEU A 152 11.63 -7.82 14.41
CA LEU A 152 12.46 -6.74 14.95
C LEU A 152 13.20 -6.13 13.76
N ASP A 153 13.34 -4.80 13.72
CA ASP A 153 14.05 -4.08 12.65
C ASP A 153 15.50 -3.68 13.03
N ASP A 154 16.29 -3.19 12.06
CA ASP A 154 17.70 -2.82 12.26
C ASP A 154 17.88 -1.73 13.32
N ASN A 155 16.83 -0.96 13.56
CA ASN A 155 16.79 0.11 14.55
C ASN A 155 16.32 -0.40 15.92
N GLY A 156 16.15 -1.72 16.10
CA GLY A 156 15.65 -2.33 17.32
C GLY A 156 14.16 -2.14 17.54
N VAL A 157 13.40 -1.82 16.48
CA VAL A 157 11.96 -1.58 16.53
C VAL A 157 11.20 -2.87 16.23
N SER A 158 10.37 -3.34 17.17
CA SER A 158 9.65 -4.62 17.03
C SER A 158 8.22 -4.44 16.55
N GLY A 159 7.80 -5.10 15.48
CA GLY A 159 6.44 -5.04 14.96
C GLY A 159 5.77 -6.36 14.70
N ASP A 160 4.51 -6.26 14.27
CA ASP A 160 3.63 -7.39 14.04
C ASP A 160 3.13 -7.38 12.59
N MET A 161 2.84 -8.57 12.03
CA MET A 161 2.11 -8.77 10.78
C MET A 161 1.05 -9.86 10.93
N GLU A 162 -0.03 -9.76 10.16
CA GLU A 162 -1.10 -10.76 10.09
C GLU A 162 -1.51 -11.01 8.63
N GLY A 163 -1.96 -12.22 8.32
CA GLY A 163 -2.37 -12.61 6.96
C GLY A 163 -1.19 -12.99 6.05
N PRO A 164 -1.29 -12.77 4.72
CA PRO A 164 -0.18 -13.09 3.82
C PRO A 164 1.07 -12.25 4.12
N VAL A 165 2.21 -12.92 4.32
CA VAL A 165 3.51 -12.28 4.60
C VAL A 165 4.59 -12.77 3.64
N CYS A 166 5.66 -11.97 3.55
CA CYS A 166 6.86 -12.36 2.80
C CYS A 166 7.85 -13.15 3.66
N LEU A 167 8.40 -14.19 3.04
CA LEU A 167 9.60 -14.86 3.49
C LEU A 167 10.83 -14.18 2.87
N THR A 168 11.92 -14.25 3.62
CA THR A 168 13.21 -13.65 3.29
C THR A 168 14.06 -14.63 2.50
N TRP A 169 14.50 -14.24 1.31
CA TRP A 169 15.47 -15.02 0.55
C TRP A 169 16.83 -15.06 1.24
N ASN A 170 17.34 -16.26 1.44
CA ASN A 170 18.65 -16.58 1.98
C ASN A 170 19.53 -17.13 0.84
N THR A 171 20.82 -16.79 0.80
CA THR A 171 21.77 -17.37 -0.16
C THR A 171 22.90 -18.19 0.50
N ALA A 172 22.92 -18.30 1.83
CA ALA A 172 23.95 -19.01 2.60
C ALA A 172 23.66 -20.52 2.78
N GLY A 173 22.60 -21.03 2.13
CA GLY A 173 22.23 -22.44 2.18
C GLY A 173 21.25 -22.79 3.30
N PRO A 174 20.80 -24.06 3.37
CA PRO A 174 19.75 -24.49 4.29
C PRO A 174 20.20 -24.51 5.75
N GLY A 175 21.49 -24.77 6.02
CA GLY A 175 22.03 -24.74 7.38
C GLY A 175 21.86 -23.38 8.06
N ASP A 176 21.87 -22.31 7.27
CA ASP A 176 21.71 -20.95 7.77
C ASP A 176 20.25 -20.58 8.09
N LEU A 177 19.28 -21.38 7.65
CA LEU A 177 17.86 -21.19 7.95
C LEU A 177 17.45 -21.73 9.34
N SER A 178 18.27 -22.61 9.92
CA SER A 178 18.01 -23.21 11.23
C SER A 178 17.88 -22.14 12.31
N GLY A 179 16.74 -22.13 13.01
CA GLY A 179 16.42 -21.13 14.04
C GLY A 179 16.10 -19.72 13.51
N LYS A 180 15.94 -19.55 12.19
CA LYS A 180 15.56 -18.29 11.55
C LYS A 180 14.19 -18.42 10.88
N GLU A 181 13.13 -18.15 11.63
CA GLU A 181 11.77 -18.13 11.09
C GLU A 181 11.61 -17.13 9.93
N GLY A 182 10.72 -17.45 9.00
CA GLY A 182 10.45 -16.62 7.84
C GLY A 182 11.53 -16.63 6.76
N GLY A 183 12.42 -17.62 6.76
CA GLY A 183 13.51 -17.73 5.79
C GLY A 183 13.21 -18.72 4.67
N VAL A 184 13.71 -18.44 3.47
CA VAL A 184 13.68 -19.37 2.34
C VAL A 184 15.01 -19.39 1.58
N PHE A 185 15.49 -20.57 1.22
CA PHE A 185 16.66 -20.79 0.37
C PHE A 185 16.26 -21.64 -0.84
N TYR A 186 16.72 -21.25 -2.02
CA TYR A 186 16.57 -22.05 -3.25
C TYR A 186 17.91 -22.70 -3.59
N ASP A 187 17.93 -24.02 -3.78
CA ASP A 187 19.17 -24.78 -4.05
C ASP A 187 19.72 -24.63 -5.47
N GLY A 188 19.08 -23.82 -6.31
CA GLY A 188 19.43 -23.71 -7.73
C GLY A 188 18.94 -24.90 -8.57
N GLY A 189 18.24 -25.86 -7.96
CA GLY A 189 17.79 -27.10 -8.57
C GLY A 189 16.29 -27.32 -8.35
N SER A 190 15.96 -28.35 -7.58
CA SER A 190 14.58 -28.86 -7.48
C SER A 190 13.89 -28.55 -6.16
N ASN A 191 14.56 -27.86 -5.23
CA ASN A 191 14.03 -27.69 -3.88
C ASN A 191 14.15 -26.26 -3.35
N PHE A 192 13.12 -25.88 -2.62
CA PHE A 192 13.19 -24.84 -1.61
C PHE A 192 13.48 -25.45 -0.24
N TYR A 193 14.20 -24.70 0.57
CA TYR A 193 14.37 -24.95 1.99
C TYR A 193 13.72 -23.78 2.72
N ILE A 194 12.78 -24.06 3.60
CA ILE A 194 11.86 -23.07 4.15
C ILE A 194 11.80 -23.22 5.67
N THR A 195 11.93 -22.12 6.39
CA THR A 195 11.55 -22.02 7.81
C THR A 195 10.29 -21.17 7.89
N PRO A 196 9.10 -21.77 8.09
CA PRO A 196 7.83 -21.05 8.13
C PRO A 196 7.79 -20.05 9.29
N TRP A 197 6.99 -19.00 9.18
CA TRP A 197 6.64 -18.17 10.33
C TRP A 197 5.73 -18.94 11.30
N ASP A 198 5.72 -18.52 12.56
CA ASP A 198 4.89 -19.05 13.66
C ASP A 198 5.12 -20.54 13.96
N GLY A 199 6.27 -21.09 13.56
CA GLY A 199 6.58 -22.51 13.67
C GLY A 199 5.59 -23.44 12.95
N LEU A 200 4.84 -22.92 11.97
CA LEU A 200 3.83 -23.71 11.24
C LEU A 200 4.49 -24.85 10.45
N SER A 201 3.74 -25.93 10.25
CA SER A 201 4.11 -26.93 9.24
C SER A 201 3.74 -26.42 7.83
N PRO A 202 4.40 -26.90 6.76
CA PRO A 202 4.10 -26.46 5.40
C PRO A 202 2.62 -26.55 5.01
N GLY A 203 1.94 -27.66 5.34
CA GLY A 203 0.51 -27.83 5.04
C GLY A 203 -0.43 -26.88 5.80
N GLN A 204 0.06 -26.17 6.81
CA GLN A 204 -0.68 -25.10 7.50
C GLN A 204 -0.32 -23.72 6.96
N ALA A 205 0.94 -23.52 6.56
CA ALA A 205 1.49 -22.23 6.15
C ALA A 205 0.94 -21.74 4.81
N ASP A 206 0.74 -22.66 3.85
CA ASP A 206 0.29 -22.41 2.47
C ASP A 206 1.23 -21.43 1.71
N PHE A 207 2.07 -22.01 0.86
CA PHE A 207 3.24 -21.36 0.29
C PHE A 207 3.09 -21.08 -1.20
N TRP A 208 3.42 -19.85 -1.59
CA TRP A 208 3.39 -19.45 -3.00
C TRP A 208 4.67 -18.76 -3.43
N VAL A 209 5.04 -18.99 -4.68
CA VAL A 209 6.26 -18.46 -5.26
C VAL A 209 6.00 -17.65 -6.53
N PRO A 210 6.87 -16.70 -6.88
CA PRO A 210 6.74 -15.98 -8.13
C PRO A 210 6.73 -16.95 -9.32
N SER A 211 5.67 -16.91 -10.12
CA SER A 211 5.56 -17.72 -11.35
C SER A 211 6.12 -17.02 -12.59
N ARG A 212 6.57 -15.76 -12.43
CA ARG A 212 7.05 -14.91 -13.49
C ARG A 212 7.97 -13.83 -12.94
N THR A 213 9.01 -13.52 -13.70
CA THR A 213 9.82 -12.31 -13.52
C THR A 213 9.44 -11.21 -14.50
N GLY A 214 9.86 -9.99 -14.18
CA GLY A 214 9.59 -8.77 -14.97
C GLY A 214 8.88 -7.68 -14.16
N TYR A 215 8.25 -8.03 -13.03
CA TYR A 215 7.55 -7.07 -12.15
C TYR A 215 8.48 -6.24 -11.24
N ALA A 216 9.71 -6.00 -11.69
CA ALA A 216 10.78 -5.46 -10.84
C ALA A 216 10.79 -3.92 -10.78
N SER A 217 9.95 -3.23 -11.56
CA SER A 217 9.91 -1.76 -11.59
C SER A 217 8.54 -1.24 -11.17
N GLY A 218 8.50 -0.05 -10.56
CA GLY A 218 7.31 0.52 -9.91
C GLY A 218 6.05 0.56 -10.76
N ALA A 219 6.17 0.48 -12.10
CA ALA A 219 5.05 0.45 -13.03
C ALA A 219 4.48 -0.91 -13.39
N ASP A 220 5.19 -1.98 -13.09
CA ASP A 220 4.83 -3.30 -13.55
C ASP A 220 4.39 -4.16 -12.38
N GLY A 221 3.07 -4.21 -12.18
CA GLY A 221 2.43 -5.13 -11.25
C GLY A 221 1.63 -6.22 -11.95
N PRO A 222 1.36 -7.34 -11.25
CA PRO A 222 0.61 -8.46 -11.80
C PRO A 222 -0.89 -8.12 -11.97
N VAL A 223 -1.40 -7.14 -11.21
CA VAL A 223 -2.66 -6.44 -11.48
C VAL A 223 -2.35 -5.01 -11.92
N MET A 224 -2.67 -4.68 -13.16
CA MET A 224 -2.42 -3.35 -13.72
C MET A 224 -3.71 -2.74 -14.28
N ILE A 225 -4.08 -1.57 -13.79
CA ILE A 225 -5.15 -0.74 -14.34
C ILE A 225 -4.50 0.41 -15.12
N THR A 226 -4.78 0.49 -16.42
CA THR A 226 -4.35 1.60 -17.29
C THR A 226 -5.50 2.27 -18.02
N GLY A 227 -6.71 1.81 -17.75
CA GLY A 227 -7.94 2.33 -18.33
C GLY A 227 -8.53 3.48 -17.51
N ASN A 228 -9.58 4.09 -18.07
CA ASN A 228 -10.35 5.13 -17.39
C ASN A 228 -11.69 4.56 -16.94
N PHE A 229 -12.28 5.10 -15.87
CA PHE A 229 -13.60 4.72 -15.35
C PHE A 229 -13.68 3.22 -15.04
N ILE A 230 -12.66 2.72 -14.35
CA ILE A 230 -12.54 1.33 -13.91
C ILE A 230 -12.80 1.28 -12.40
N THR A 231 -13.64 0.34 -11.97
CA THR A 231 -13.85 0.05 -10.54
C THR A 231 -13.34 -1.35 -10.23
N LEU A 232 -12.47 -1.45 -9.23
CA LEU A 232 -12.04 -2.69 -8.61
C LEU A 232 -12.55 -2.71 -7.17
N GLN A 233 -13.33 -3.73 -6.82
CA GLN A 233 -13.92 -3.81 -5.49
C GLN A 233 -14.07 -5.23 -4.95
N ASP A 234 -14.09 -5.33 -3.62
CA ASP A 234 -14.42 -6.56 -2.87
C ASP A 234 -13.45 -7.73 -3.13
N VAL A 235 -12.15 -7.44 -3.27
CA VAL A 235 -11.11 -8.43 -3.55
C VAL A 235 -9.91 -8.31 -2.62
N THR A 236 -9.22 -9.43 -2.42
CA THR A 236 -7.89 -9.47 -1.81
C THR A 236 -6.85 -9.81 -2.88
N ILE A 237 -5.90 -8.91 -3.11
CA ILE A 237 -4.77 -9.11 -4.01
C ILE A 237 -3.57 -9.56 -3.19
N VAL A 238 -2.98 -10.68 -3.59
CA VAL A 238 -1.70 -11.15 -3.06
C VAL A 238 -0.78 -11.41 -4.24
N GLY A 239 0.45 -10.91 -4.14
CA GLY A 239 1.43 -11.07 -5.21
C GLY A 239 2.85 -11.11 -4.65
N ALA A 240 3.74 -11.73 -5.42
CA ALA A 240 5.16 -11.74 -5.10
C ALA A 240 5.89 -10.48 -5.58
N ALA A 241 5.27 -9.69 -6.45
CA ALA A 241 5.92 -8.58 -7.14
C ALA A 241 6.17 -7.41 -6.21
N TYR A 242 7.18 -6.60 -6.52
CA TYR A 242 7.45 -5.35 -5.80
C TYR A 242 6.24 -4.42 -5.78
N THR A 243 5.54 -4.31 -6.90
CA THR A 243 4.25 -3.64 -7.03
C THR A 243 3.17 -4.67 -7.32
N ASN A 244 2.16 -4.79 -6.46
CA ASN A 244 1.09 -5.78 -6.62
C ASN A 244 -0.13 -5.20 -7.35
N LEU A 245 -0.40 -3.91 -7.13
CA LEU A 245 -1.42 -3.15 -7.82
C LEU A 245 -0.76 -1.92 -8.45
N ALA A 246 -0.77 -1.83 -9.77
CA ALA A 246 -0.33 -0.64 -10.50
C ALA A 246 -1.55 0.05 -11.13
N VAL A 247 -1.70 1.34 -10.90
CA VAL A 247 -2.81 2.15 -11.40
C VAL A 247 -2.25 3.32 -12.20
N SER A 248 -2.91 3.56 -13.32
CA SER A 248 -2.74 4.69 -14.22
C SER A 248 -4.07 4.91 -14.93
N GLY A 249 -4.31 6.13 -15.40
CA GLY A 249 -5.58 6.52 -16.00
C GLY A 249 -6.47 7.33 -15.06
N ASP A 250 -7.70 7.55 -15.49
CA ASP A 250 -8.57 8.58 -14.96
C ASP A 250 -9.87 8.01 -14.39
N ASP A 251 -10.33 8.50 -13.23
CA ASP A 251 -11.55 8.02 -12.55
C ASP A 251 -11.49 6.51 -12.21
N VAL A 252 -10.37 6.08 -11.61
CA VAL A 252 -10.21 4.70 -11.13
C VAL A 252 -10.65 4.60 -9.67
N SER A 253 -11.53 3.65 -9.37
CA SER A 253 -12.00 3.39 -8.00
C SER A 253 -11.47 2.05 -7.48
N VAL A 254 -10.86 2.07 -6.30
CA VAL A 254 -10.36 0.91 -5.56
C VAL A 254 -11.08 0.87 -4.22
N GLU A 255 -12.10 0.02 -4.09
CA GLU A 255 -13.04 0.05 -2.96
C GLU A 255 -13.12 -1.30 -2.25
N ARG A 256 -12.88 -1.33 -0.93
CA ARG A 256 -12.82 -2.60 -0.18
C ARG A 256 -11.87 -3.58 -0.84
N VAL A 257 -10.64 -3.11 -1.10
CA VAL A 257 -9.57 -3.91 -1.65
C VAL A 257 -8.48 -4.06 -0.61
N HIS A 258 -8.06 -5.31 -0.38
CA HIS A 258 -6.90 -5.59 0.46
C HIS A 258 -5.72 -5.96 -0.43
N VAL A 259 -4.57 -5.32 -0.24
CA VAL A 259 -3.32 -5.66 -0.95
C VAL A 259 -2.28 -6.07 0.07
N TYR A 260 -1.73 -7.26 -0.09
CA TYR A 260 -0.65 -7.78 0.76
C TYR A 260 0.69 -7.81 0.02
N THR A 261 1.80 -7.94 0.76
CA THR A 261 3.13 -8.38 0.29
C THR A 261 3.85 -7.50 -0.74
N GLY A 262 3.26 -6.38 -1.14
CA GLY A 262 3.82 -5.48 -2.13
C GLY A 262 3.16 -4.11 -2.12
N MET A 263 3.77 -3.18 -2.85
CA MET A 263 3.30 -1.80 -2.96
C MET A 263 2.08 -1.71 -3.89
N SER A 264 1.17 -0.79 -3.58
CA SER A 264 0.22 -0.24 -4.56
C SER A 264 0.77 1.06 -5.14
N TRP A 265 0.97 1.12 -6.45
CA TRP A 265 1.54 2.28 -7.14
C TRP A 265 0.49 2.96 -8.01
N PHE A 266 0.28 4.25 -7.78
CA PHE A 266 -0.58 5.11 -8.58
C PHE A 266 0.32 6.15 -9.24
N ASN A 267 0.56 5.96 -10.53
CA ASN A 267 1.60 6.70 -11.24
C ASN A 267 1.19 8.15 -11.58
N PRO A 268 2.06 8.96 -12.19
CA PRO A 268 1.76 10.36 -12.50
C PRO A 268 0.60 10.55 -13.48
N GLN A 269 0.27 9.53 -14.29
CA GLN A 269 -0.89 9.54 -15.19
C GLN A 269 -2.20 9.20 -14.47
N THR A 270 -2.16 8.88 -13.18
CA THR A 270 -3.36 8.65 -12.38
C THR A 270 -4.06 9.99 -12.11
N GLN A 271 -5.36 10.05 -12.39
CA GLN A 271 -6.20 11.23 -12.17
C GLN A 271 -7.51 10.79 -11.52
N ARG A 272 -8.03 11.59 -10.57
CA ARG A 272 -9.34 11.35 -9.94
C ARG A 272 -9.52 9.95 -9.36
N ALA A 273 -8.44 9.39 -8.79
CA ALA A 273 -8.50 8.08 -8.15
C ALA A 273 -9.30 8.15 -6.85
N LEU A 274 -10.16 7.17 -6.60
CA LEU A 274 -10.85 6.97 -5.33
C LEU A 274 -10.35 5.69 -4.67
N LEU A 275 -9.79 5.79 -3.48
CA LEU A 275 -9.46 4.65 -2.62
C LEU A 275 -10.39 4.69 -1.41
N ARG A 276 -11.20 3.65 -1.20
CA ARG A 276 -12.18 3.63 -0.11
C ARG A 276 -12.18 2.31 0.65
N ASP A 277 -12.27 2.37 1.98
CA ASP A 277 -12.45 1.20 2.87
C ASP A 277 -11.44 0.08 2.58
N SER A 278 -10.21 0.45 2.24
CA SER A 278 -9.19 -0.46 1.71
C SER A 278 -8.03 -0.65 2.69
N LYS A 279 -7.26 -1.71 2.52
CA LYS A 279 -6.14 -2.05 3.40
C LYS A 279 -4.91 -2.45 2.61
N PHE A 280 -3.77 -1.80 2.84
CA PHE A 280 -2.50 -2.15 2.21
C PHE A 280 -1.49 -2.56 3.28
N MET A 281 -0.99 -3.79 3.20
CA MET A 281 -0.42 -4.48 4.34
C MET A 281 0.84 -5.28 3.98
N ASN A 282 1.71 -5.46 4.97
CA ASN A 282 2.84 -6.41 4.94
C ASN A 282 3.79 -6.19 3.75
N ALA A 283 4.08 -4.93 3.39
CA ALA A 283 5.00 -4.60 2.29
C ALA A 283 6.48 -4.73 2.70
N TYR A 284 6.76 -5.24 3.90
CA TYR A 284 8.10 -5.48 4.42
C TYR A 284 8.87 -6.54 3.63
N ARG A 285 10.14 -6.23 3.32
CA ARG A 285 11.08 -7.15 2.65
C ARG A 285 12.45 -7.04 3.27
N ARG A 286 13.08 -8.17 3.56
CA ARG A 286 14.49 -8.20 3.94
C ARG A 286 15.37 -8.35 2.69
N PRO A 287 16.49 -7.62 2.59
CA PRO A 287 17.50 -7.89 1.59
C PRO A 287 17.99 -9.33 1.71
N ALA A 288 18.32 -9.94 0.57
CA ALA A 288 19.08 -11.17 0.58
C ALA A 288 20.40 -10.95 1.36
N ASN A 289 20.65 -11.79 2.36
CA ASN A 289 21.88 -11.81 3.18
C ASN A 289 22.08 -10.70 4.23
N GLY A 290 21.04 -9.93 4.55
CA GLY A 290 21.02 -9.10 5.76
C GLY A 290 20.79 -9.96 7.00
N PHE A 291 21.84 -10.24 7.77
CA PHE A 291 21.82 -11.18 8.91
C PHE A 291 22.11 -10.55 10.27
N ALA A 292 21.71 -9.30 10.51
CA ALA A 292 21.23 -9.08 11.87
C ALA A 292 19.88 -9.84 11.97
N PRO A 293 19.55 -10.52 13.09
CA PRO A 293 18.22 -11.10 13.33
C PRO A 293 17.06 -10.11 13.11
N THR A 294 17.42 -8.84 12.91
CA THR A 294 16.58 -7.68 12.84
C THR A 294 16.74 -6.87 11.53
N SER A 295 17.60 -7.22 10.56
CA SER A 295 17.88 -6.30 9.44
C SER A 295 16.86 -6.30 8.30
N TRP A 296 15.96 -5.30 8.27
CA TRP A 296 15.08 -4.99 7.14
C TRP A 296 15.64 -3.79 6.36
N GLY A 297 16.34 -4.07 5.26
CA GLY A 297 17.09 -3.06 4.52
C GLY A 297 16.27 -2.04 3.71
N ARG A 298 17.01 -1.05 3.16
CA ARG A 298 16.53 0.21 2.58
C ARG A 298 15.67 0.14 1.31
N THR A 299 15.08 -1.01 0.99
CA THR A 299 14.27 -1.13 -0.22
C THR A 299 12.98 -0.32 -0.02
N ASN A 300 12.54 0.36 -1.08
CA ASN A 300 11.39 1.27 -1.16
C ASN A 300 10.06 0.56 -0.81
N SER A 301 9.86 0.12 0.41
CA SER A 301 8.72 -0.68 0.83
C SER A 301 7.60 0.24 1.30
N GLN A 302 7.03 1.00 0.37
CA GLN A 302 5.77 1.72 0.57
C GLN A 302 4.60 0.73 0.48
N THR A 303 3.58 0.85 1.34
CA THR A 303 2.30 0.16 1.10
C THR A 303 1.54 0.82 -0.04
N LEU A 304 1.60 2.15 -0.11
CA LEU A 304 0.99 2.99 -1.13
C LEU A 304 1.96 4.07 -1.59
N SER A 305 2.07 4.22 -2.90
CA SER A 305 2.80 5.30 -3.54
C SER A 305 1.86 6.01 -4.52
N MET A 306 1.51 7.25 -4.22
CA MET A 306 0.64 8.11 -5.01
C MET A 306 1.45 9.20 -5.67
N GLN A 307 1.40 9.26 -7.00
CA GLN A 307 2.07 10.27 -7.83
C GLN A 307 1.07 11.02 -8.73
N GLY A 308 -0.19 10.57 -8.74
CA GLY A 308 -1.28 11.17 -9.50
C GLY A 308 -1.85 12.42 -8.83
N SER A 309 -2.88 13.00 -9.46
CA SER A 309 -3.59 14.16 -8.90
C SER A 309 -5.10 14.00 -8.84
N HIS A 310 -5.75 14.91 -8.10
CA HIS A 310 -7.19 14.90 -7.82
C HIS A 310 -7.69 13.64 -7.10
N PHE A 311 -6.83 12.99 -6.31
CA PHE A 311 -7.16 11.73 -5.65
C PHE A 311 -7.97 11.95 -4.36
N THR A 312 -8.76 10.95 -3.99
CA THR A 312 -9.49 10.88 -2.73
C THR A 312 -9.22 9.53 -2.05
N ILE A 313 -8.80 9.58 -0.79
CA ILE A 313 -8.56 8.42 0.05
C ILE A 313 -9.49 8.51 1.26
N GLU A 314 -10.32 7.48 1.47
CA GLU A 314 -11.31 7.41 2.54
C GLU A 314 -11.18 6.09 3.30
N ASN A 315 -11.05 6.15 4.63
CA ASN A 315 -10.99 4.97 5.50
C ASN A 315 -9.94 3.93 5.06
N LEU A 316 -8.72 4.40 4.78
CA LEU A 316 -7.62 3.54 4.38
C LEU A 316 -6.85 3.05 5.61
N GLU A 317 -6.49 1.76 5.62
CA GLU A 317 -5.55 1.21 6.60
C GLU A 317 -4.21 0.88 5.92
N SER A 318 -3.10 1.37 6.49
CA SER A 318 -1.75 0.96 6.13
C SER A 318 -1.12 0.21 7.31
N TYR A 319 -0.57 -0.97 7.05
CA TYR A 319 0.02 -1.80 8.10
C TYR A 319 1.32 -2.46 7.69
N ALA A 320 2.28 -2.49 8.60
CA ALA A 320 3.50 -3.30 8.49
C ALA A 320 4.25 -3.10 7.18
N ALA A 321 4.82 -1.91 7.02
CA ALA A 321 5.77 -1.59 5.98
C ALA A 321 6.85 -0.66 6.51
N ARG A 322 8.02 -0.60 5.85
CA ARG A 322 9.06 0.37 6.23
C ARG A 322 8.62 1.78 5.91
N GLU A 323 7.99 1.99 4.76
CA GLU A 323 7.42 3.27 4.39
C GLU A 323 5.91 3.03 4.31
N GLY A 324 5.10 3.89 4.92
CA GLY A 324 3.65 3.71 4.87
C GLY A 324 3.13 4.18 3.52
N ILE A 325 2.55 5.37 3.55
CA ILE A 325 1.94 6.00 2.38
C ILE A 325 2.83 7.15 1.93
N GLY A 326 3.23 7.10 0.66
CA GLY A 326 4.01 8.15 0.01
C GLY A 326 3.20 8.94 -1.02
N PHE A 327 3.36 10.25 -1.00
CA PHE A 327 2.94 11.20 -2.02
C PHE A 327 4.20 11.81 -2.62
N THR A 328 4.50 11.52 -3.88
CA THR A 328 5.77 11.91 -4.52
C THR A 328 5.55 12.44 -5.93
N ASP A 329 6.61 12.95 -6.56
CA ASP A 329 6.65 13.28 -7.99
C ASP A 329 5.51 14.19 -8.47
N GLY A 330 5.16 15.20 -7.65
CA GLY A 330 4.11 16.17 -7.99
C GLY A 330 2.68 15.73 -7.69
N ALA A 331 2.49 14.68 -6.87
CA ALA A 331 1.16 14.29 -6.39
C ALA A 331 0.38 15.50 -5.83
N SER A 332 -0.85 15.72 -6.31
CA SER A 332 -1.52 16.99 -6.03
C SER A 332 -3.04 16.97 -5.98
N PHE A 333 -3.64 18.03 -5.42
CA PHE A 333 -5.09 18.20 -5.30
C PHE A 333 -5.77 17.01 -4.59
N GLY A 334 -5.12 16.49 -3.56
CA GLY A 334 -5.49 15.27 -2.88
C GLY A 334 -6.32 15.50 -1.62
N THR A 335 -7.22 14.57 -1.30
CA THR A 335 -7.87 14.52 0.02
C THR A 335 -7.68 13.15 0.65
N ILE A 336 -7.20 13.13 1.89
CA ILE A 336 -7.08 11.93 2.72
C ILE A 336 -7.98 12.12 3.94
N ASN A 337 -8.92 11.21 4.14
CA ASN A 337 -9.88 11.25 5.24
C ASN A 337 -9.97 9.88 5.92
N GLY A 338 -9.72 9.81 7.23
CA GLY A 338 -9.83 8.55 7.97
C GLY A 338 -8.69 7.57 7.70
N LEU A 339 -7.45 8.06 7.54
CA LEU A 339 -6.29 7.17 7.45
C LEU A 339 -5.97 6.58 8.83
N LYS A 340 -5.85 5.26 8.89
CA LYS A 340 -5.25 4.55 10.03
C LYS A 340 -3.94 3.90 9.58
N ALA A 341 -2.81 4.35 10.07
CA ALA A 341 -1.51 3.80 9.66
C ALA A 341 -0.66 3.36 10.85
N HIS A 342 -0.23 2.10 10.84
CA HIS A 342 0.45 1.47 11.98
C HIS A 342 1.36 0.31 11.62
N GLY A 343 2.07 -0.25 12.60
CA GLY A 343 2.93 -1.42 12.35
C GLY A 343 4.35 -1.06 11.89
N HIS A 344 4.99 -0.08 12.53
CA HIS A 344 6.44 0.12 12.52
C HIS A 344 7.09 0.76 11.30
N HIS A 345 6.39 1.69 10.65
CA HIS A 345 7.01 2.46 9.58
C HIS A 345 8.19 3.32 10.06
N ASN A 346 9.21 3.43 9.23
CA ASN A 346 10.22 4.49 9.26
C ASN A 346 9.52 5.84 9.03
N HIS A 347 8.89 6.04 7.86
CA HIS A 347 8.02 7.19 7.61
C HIS A 347 6.59 6.70 7.34
N ILE A 348 5.63 7.06 8.20
CA ILE A 348 4.24 6.60 8.06
C ILE A 348 3.55 7.34 6.91
N LEU A 349 3.51 8.68 6.97
CA LEU A 349 2.93 9.53 5.95
C LEU A 349 4.04 10.39 5.34
N LYS A 350 4.44 10.09 4.12
CA LYS A 350 5.53 10.76 3.41
C LYS A 350 4.96 11.67 2.32
N ILE A 351 5.24 12.96 2.37
CA ILE A 351 4.79 13.93 1.36
C ILE A 351 6.02 14.66 0.84
N GLN A 352 6.40 14.40 -0.41
CA GLN A 352 7.66 14.89 -0.93
C GLN A 352 7.71 15.17 -2.42
N ASP A 353 8.88 15.61 -2.90
CA ASP A 353 9.24 15.70 -4.32
C ASP A 353 8.28 16.54 -5.16
N GLY A 354 7.84 17.67 -4.61
CA GLY A 354 6.93 18.59 -5.26
C GLY A 354 5.47 18.27 -5.04
N ALA A 355 5.10 17.33 -4.16
CA ALA A 355 3.69 17.09 -3.81
C ALA A 355 3.05 18.35 -3.19
N HIS A 356 1.80 18.66 -3.57
CA HIS A 356 1.15 19.90 -3.15
C HIS A 356 -0.38 19.92 -3.19
N ASP A 357 -1.01 20.88 -2.52
CA ASP A 357 -2.47 21.03 -2.45
C ASP A 357 -3.13 19.74 -1.92
N ILE A 358 -2.64 19.23 -0.79
CA ILE A 358 -3.12 17.99 -0.16
C ILE A 358 -3.72 18.30 1.20
N THR A 359 -4.97 17.87 1.41
CA THR A 359 -5.65 17.93 2.70
C THR A 359 -5.66 16.55 3.36
N VAL A 360 -5.23 16.48 4.62
CA VAL A 360 -5.17 15.28 5.46
C VAL A 360 -6.06 15.50 6.67
N ARG A 361 -7.08 14.66 6.87
CA ARG A 361 -8.03 14.82 7.97
C ARG A 361 -8.44 13.52 8.65
N ASP A 362 -8.78 13.63 9.93
CA ASP A 362 -9.31 12.53 10.73
C ASP A 362 -8.38 11.30 10.71
N CYS A 363 -7.07 11.54 10.65
CA CYS A 363 -6.06 10.50 10.52
C CYS A 363 -5.46 10.12 11.87
N ILE A 364 -5.16 8.85 12.06
CA ILE A 364 -4.36 8.36 13.18
C ILE A 364 -3.16 7.60 12.66
N THR A 365 -1.99 7.98 13.13
CA THR A 365 -0.78 7.17 12.97
C THR A 365 -0.36 6.64 14.32
N TYR A 366 0.24 5.47 14.38
CA TYR A 366 0.90 5.03 15.61
C TYR A 366 2.06 4.11 15.31
N ASN A 367 3.01 4.10 16.25
CA ASN A 367 4.06 3.11 16.27
C ASN A 367 4.92 3.12 14.99
N GLY A 368 5.45 4.29 14.64
CA GLY A 368 6.46 4.48 13.60
C GLY A 368 7.52 5.48 14.04
N GLN A 369 8.67 5.48 13.37
CA GLN A 369 9.78 6.39 13.67
C GLN A 369 9.39 7.83 13.38
N GLU A 370 8.69 8.10 12.28
CA GLU A 370 8.24 9.43 11.87
C GLU A 370 6.78 9.36 11.38
N PRO A 371 5.82 9.96 12.12
CA PRO A 371 4.42 9.89 11.75
C PRO A 371 4.11 10.66 10.46
N VAL A 372 4.82 11.75 10.22
CA VAL A 372 4.72 12.56 9.00
C VAL A 372 6.11 13.03 8.61
N PHE A 373 6.49 12.83 7.34
CA PHE A 373 7.74 13.27 6.74
C PHE A 373 7.44 14.17 5.53
N ILE A 374 7.91 15.41 5.56
CA ILE A 374 7.63 16.44 4.55
C ILE A 374 8.95 16.92 3.94
N GLU A 375 9.11 16.75 2.62
CA GLU A 375 10.34 17.13 1.90
C GLU A 375 10.05 17.74 0.52
N CYS A 376 10.35 19.02 0.29
CA CYS A 376 10.01 19.71 -0.97
C CYS A 376 8.50 19.67 -1.32
N ALA A 377 7.61 19.86 -0.35
CA ALA A 377 6.15 19.82 -0.56
C ALA A 377 5.47 21.08 -0.01
N TYR A 378 4.34 21.49 -0.58
CA TYR A 378 3.74 22.80 -0.25
C TYR A 378 2.22 22.80 -0.32
N ASN A 379 1.56 23.80 0.28
CA ASN A 379 0.10 23.87 0.36
C ASN A 379 -0.50 22.58 0.96
N LEU A 380 -0.09 22.26 2.18
CA LEU A 380 -0.54 21.06 2.89
C LEU A 380 -1.42 21.49 4.06
N GLU A 381 -2.56 20.82 4.23
CA GLU A 381 -3.45 21.06 5.37
C GLU A 381 -3.63 19.76 6.15
N PHE A 382 -3.44 19.82 7.47
CA PHE A 382 -3.71 18.72 8.39
C PHE A 382 -4.80 19.14 9.38
N SER A 383 -5.89 18.39 9.49
CA SER A 383 -6.96 18.67 10.46
C SER A 383 -7.43 17.44 11.24
N HIS A 384 -7.65 17.59 12.56
CA HIS A 384 -8.16 16.50 13.41
C HIS A 384 -7.33 15.20 13.38
N CYS A 385 -6.02 15.31 13.14
CA CYS A 385 -5.12 14.16 13.09
C CYS A 385 -4.45 13.90 14.44
N THR A 386 -4.14 12.63 14.71
CA THR A 386 -3.41 12.17 15.90
C THR A 386 -2.13 11.46 15.49
N PHE A 387 -0.99 12.02 15.91
CA PHE A 387 0.37 11.56 15.68
C PHE A 387 1.09 11.36 17.03
N PRO A 388 0.70 10.33 17.81
CA PRO A 388 1.07 10.19 19.21
C PRO A 388 2.47 9.60 19.41
N PHE A 389 3.23 9.34 18.33
CA PHE A 389 4.56 8.75 18.36
C PHE A 389 5.51 9.60 17.51
N SER A 390 6.62 10.04 18.12
CA SER A 390 7.71 10.76 17.46
C SER A 390 7.32 12.07 16.75
N SER A 391 8.33 12.79 16.25
CA SER A 391 8.17 14.11 15.66
C SER A 391 7.74 14.07 14.20
N ILE A 392 6.91 15.03 13.79
CA ILE A 392 6.78 15.39 12.37
C ILE A 392 8.11 15.91 11.86
N VAL A 393 8.56 15.45 10.71
CA VAL A 393 9.84 15.81 10.13
C VAL A 393 9.63 16.72 8.92
N PHE A 394 10.34 17.84 8.92
CA PHE A 394 10.52 18.72 7.77
C PHE A 394 11.97 18.62 7.33
N GLN A 395 12.19 18.23 6.08
CA GLN A 395 13.53 18.05 5.55
C GLN A 395 13.68 18.81 4.23
N ALA A 396 14.84 19.46 4.05
CA ALA A 396 15.28 19.89 2.73
C ALA A 396 16.00 18.73 2.04
N ASN A 397 15.69 18.47 0.76
CA ASN A 397 16.39 17.43 0.01
C ASN A 397 17.78 17.96 -0.42
N PRO A 398 18.90 17.41 0.09
CA PRO A 398 20.23 17.91 -0.29
C PRO A 398 20.63 17.56 -1.72
N LEU A 399 19.91 16.63 -2.35
CA LEU A 399 20.18 16.18 -3.72
C LEU A 399 19.36 16.97 -4.75
N LYS A 400 18.36 17.75 -4.33
CA LYS A 400 17.44 18.43 -5.23
C LYS A 400 17.00 19.78 -4.68
N THR A 401 17.13 20.83 -5.48
CA THR A 401 16.56 22.14 -5.14
C THR A 401 15.03 22.07 -5.15
N CYS A 402 14.41 22.17 -3.98
CA CYS A 402 12.96 22.28 -3.85
C CYS A 402 12.48 23.59 -4.51
N THR A 403 11.65 23.51 -5.55
CA THR A 403 11.04 24.68 -6.19
C THR A 403 9.55 24.41 -6.43
N PRO A 404 8.64 25.07 -5.68
CA PRO A 404 8.92 25.95 -4.54
C PRO A 404 9.54 25.19 -3.34
N PRO A 405 10.16 25.90 -2.38
CA PRO A 405 10.56 25.30 -1.12
C PRO A 405 9.33 24.78 -0.35
N THR A 406 9.58 23.91 0.64
CA THR A 406 8.52 23.48 1.56
C THR A 406 7.86 24.70 2.19
N SER A 407 6.57 24.90 1.97
CA SER A 407 5.85 26.14 2.31
C SER A 407 4.34 25.92 2.48
N ASN A 408 3.66 26.81 3.21
CA ASN A 408 2.21 26.77 3.41
C ASN A 408 1.73 25.40 3.93
N VAL A 409 2.28 24.97 5.07
CA VAL A 409 1.89 23.74 5.77
C VAL A 409 1.14 24.10 7.04
N ASP A 410 -0.16 23.78 7.07
CA ASP A 410 -1.08 24.21 8.11
C ASP A 410 -1.57 23.03 8.96
N PHE A 411 -1.67 23.24 10.28
CA PHE A 411 -2.17 22.24 11.23
C PHE A 411 -3.32 22.81 12.07
N PHE A 412 -4.50 22.17 11.99
CA PHE A 412 -5.71 22.53 12.73
C PHE A 412 -6.21 21.41 13.65
N ASN A 413 -6.40 21.67 14.95
CA ASN A 413 -6.95 20.67 15.89
C ASN A 413 -6.22 19.30 15.91
N ASN A 414 -4.88 19.30 15.79
CA ASN A 414 -4.09 18.06 15.74
C ASN A 414 -3.46 17.72 17.10
N VAL A 415 -3.11 16.45 17.29
CA VAL A 415 -2.28 15.96 18.39
C VAL A 415 -0.98 15.41 17.82
N TRP A 416 0.18 15.89 18.30
CA TRP A 416 1.50 15.40 17.85
C TRP A 416 2.53 15.33 18.98
N CYS A 417 3.59 14.53 18.87
CA CYS A 417 4.65 14.52 19.89
C CYS A 417 5.64 15.69 19.75
N GLY A 418 5.93 16.17 18.53
CA GLY A 418 6.95 17.21 18.31
C GLY A 418 7.21 17.46 16.83
N VAL A 419 8.21 18.31 16.55
CA VAL A 419 8.62 18.65 15.17
C VAL A 419 10.14 18.69 15.06
N HIS A 420 10.69 18.05 14.04
CA HIS A 420 12.12 18.12 13.70
C HIS A 420 12.31 18.83 12.36
N TYR A 421 13.36 19.64 12.29
CA TYR A 421 13.80 20.31 11.08
C TYR A 421 15.20 19.83 10.72
N PHE A 422 15.34 19.17 9.58
CA PHE A 422 16.63 18.87 8.98
C PHE A 422 16.96 19.95 7.98
N ASP A 423 17.55 21.04 8.48
CA ASP A 423 17.97 22.15 7.65
C ASP A 423 19.47 22.10 7.40
N LEU A 424 19.87 21.58 6.24
CA LEU A 424 21.26 21.67 5.76
C LEU A 424 21.55 23.02 5.08
N TYR A 425 20.55 23.88 4.82
CA TYR A 425 20.69 25.05 3.94
C TYR A 425 20.14 26.39 4.47
N GLY A 426 19.60 26.42 5.69
CA GLY A 426 19.22 27.63 6.41
C GLY A 426 17.71 27.90 6.45
N ASN A 427 17.23 28.16 7.68
CA ASN A 427 15.90 28.65 8.12
C ASN A 427 14.69 28.49 7.16
N THR A 428 14.51 27.32 6.57
CA THR A 428 13.38 26.94 5.69
C THR A 428 12.01 27.18 6.35
N TRP A 429 11.93 27.07 7.67
CA TRP A 429 10.72 27.41 8.42
C TRP A 429 10.35 28.89 8.36
N ALA A 430 11.33 29.79 8.48
CA ALA A 430 11.08 31.23 8.52
C ALA A 430 10.69 31.83 7.16
N ALA A 431 11.04 31.16 6.06
CA ALA A 431 10.77 31.62 4.70
C ALA A 431 9.49 31.03 4.09
N GLY A 432 8.98 29.92 4.62
CA GLY A 432 7.91 29.13 4.00
C GLY A 432 6.46 29.53 4.35
N GLY A 433 6.25 30.48 5.26
CA GLY A 433 4.90 30.90 5.66
C GLY A 433 4.08 29.76 6.30
N HIS A 434 4.71 28.91 7.10
CA HIS A 434 4.02 27.82 7.83
C HIS A 434 3.23 28.41 9.00
N ASP A 435 1.97 27.99 9.14
CA ASP A 435 1.14 28.41 10.27
C ASP A 435 0.84 27.23 11.22
N LEU A 436 1.01 27.50 12.52
CA LEU A 436 0.53 26.62 13.56
C LEU A 436 -0.74 27.24 14.10
N ASP A 437 -1.84 26.86 13.47
CA ASP A 437 -3.16 27.39 13.79
C ASP A 437 -3.78 26.73 15.03
N TYR A 438 -4.99 27.17 15.36
CA TYR A 438 -5.70 26.86 16.60
C TYR A 438 -5.69 25.37 17.02
N ASN A 439 -5.52 25.16 18.34
CA ASN A 439 -5.68 23.88 19.04
C ASN A 439 -4.76 22.73 18.59
N VAL A 440 -3.50 23.02 18.28
CA VAL A 440 -2.48 21.97 18.19
C VAL A 440 -2.03 21.55 19.59
N TYR A 441 -2.14 20.27 19.92
CA TYR A 441 -1.79 19.71 21.22
C TYR A 441 -0.55 18.84 21.15
N MET A 442 0.32 18.95 22.15
CA MET A 442 1.39 17.98 22.35
C MET A 442 0.87 16.72 23.05
N SER A 443 1.21 15.55 22.51
CA SER A 443 0.96 14.24 23.12
C SER A 443 1.78 14.09 24.41
N ASP A 444 1.19 13.52 25.45
CA ASP A 444 1.84 13.22 26.73
C ASP A 444 2.45 11.81 26.78
N HIS A 445 2.44 11.10 25.65
CA HIS A 445 2.98 9.75 25.54
C HIS A 445 4.48 9.71 25.93
N ALA A 446 4.88 8.70 26.72
CA ALA A 446 6.25 8.60 27.26
C ALA A 446 7.34 8.65 26.18
N ASN A 447 7.07 8.08 25.00
CA ASN A 447 8.01 8.09 23.86
C ASN A 447 8.16 9.47 23.21
N CYS A 448 7.23 10.41 23.42
CA CYS A 448 7.43 11.79 22.97
C CYS A 448 8.66 12.39 23.67
N TYR A 449 8.90 12.06 24.95
CA TYR A 449 10.00 12.66 25.73
C TYR A 449 11.38 12.06 25.43
N GLN A 450 11.45 10.84 24.91
CA GLN A 450 12.73 10.14 24.68
C GLN A 450 13.39 10.55 23.36
N ASN A 451 12.60 10.93 22.34
CA ASN A 451 13.10 11.18 20.98
C ASN A 451 12.78 12.60 20.45
N ALA A 452 11.99 13.41 21.16
CA ALA A 452 11.64 14.74 20.65
C ALA A 452 12.75 15.76 20.94
N TRP A 453 13.53 16.08 19.90
CA TRP A 453 14.23 17.36 19.78
C TRP A 453 13.19 18.45 19.58
N LEU A 454 12.69 19.03 20.67
CA LEU A 454 11.42 19.75 20.64
C LEU A 454 11.42 21.11 19.91
N VAL A 455 12.57 21.67 19.50
CA VAL A 455 12.74 22.59 18.34
C VAL A 455 14.23 22.67 17.97
N GLY A 456 14.56 22.65 16.68
CA GLY A 456 15.93 22.79 16.14
C GLY A 456 16.09 23.85 15.06
N ALA A 457 15.75 25.11 15.37
CA ALA A 457 16.33 26.28 14.71
C ALA A 457 16.99 27.13 15.81
N ASP A 458 18.23 26.77 16.14
CA ASP A 458 19.23 27.45 16.97
C ASP A 458 18.92 27.97 18.40
N SER A 459 17.72 27.85 19.03
CA SER A 459 17.63 28.27 20.45
C SER A 459 16.46 27.86 21.36
N ILE A 460 15.36 27.24 20.91
CA ILE A 460 14.18 27.04 21.79
C ILE A 460 13.89 25.56 22.01
N LYS A 461 14.43 24.94 23.06
CA LYS A 461 14.01 23.60 23.46
C LYS A 461 12.92 23.71 24.53
N PHE A 462 11.84 22.93 24.39
CA PHE A 462 10.88 22.69 25.47
C PHE A 462 11.16 21.30 26.02
N GLU A 463 11.43 21.18 27.31
CA GLU A 463 11.68 19.91 28.00
C GLU A 463 10.38 19.34 28.59
N THR A 464 9.34 20.16 28.74
CA THR A 464 8.05 19.74 29.30
C THR A 464 6.84 20.34 28.58
N LEU A 465 5.68 19.65 28.66
CA LEU A 465 4.39 20.18 28.20
C LEU A 465 4.03 21.52 28.86
N SER A 466 4.43 21.69 30.12
CA SER A 466 4.25 22.95 30.84
C SER A 466 5.10 24.07 30.26
N GLU A 467 6.35 23.82 29.87
CA GLU A 467 7.19 24.82 29.21
C GLU A 467 6.62 25.25 27.86
N TRP A 468 6.10 24.31 27.06
CA TRP A 468 5.42 24.65 25.81
C TRP A 468 4.14 25.44 26.04
N ARG A 469 3.28 25.02 26.99
CA ARG A 469 2.04 25.73 27.34
C ARG A 469 2.28 27.14 27.89
N ASN A 470 3.41 27.34 28.56
CA ASN A 470 3.79 28.62 29.13
C ASN A 470 4.67 29.45 28.17
N TRP A 471 4.96 28.93 26.98
CA TRP A 471 5.75 29.64 26.00
C TRP A 471 4.94 30.77 25.37
N ASN A 472 5.49 31.96 25.49
CA ASN A 472 4.93 33.23 25.01
C ASN A 472 5.82 33.88 23.94
N GLY A 473 6.83 33.16 23.45
CA GLY A 473 7.65 33.60 22.33
C GLY A 473 6.89 33.48 21.01
N ALA A 474 7.15 34.38 20.06
CA ALA A 474 6.66 34.21 18.70
C ALA A 474 7.41 33.03 18.04
N PRO A 475 6.71 32.08 17.38
CA PRO A 475 7.34 31.08 16.53
C PRO A 475 8.03 31.76 15.35
N ALA A 476 9.31 32.09 15.52
CA ALA A 476 10.05 32.97 14.60
C ALA A 476 9.39 34.36 14.42
N ARG A 477 10.12 35.32 13.83
CA ARG A 477 9.65 36.70 13.59
C ARG A 477 8.46 36.81 12.63
N HIS A 478 7.92 35.71 12.12
CA HIS A 478 6.93 35.69 11.04
C HIS A 478 5.67 34.85 11.31
N ALA A 479 5.59 34.01 12.36
CA ALA A 479 4.32 33.35 12.70
C ALA A 479 3.45 34.26 13.57
N ARG A 480 2.20 34.48 13.15
CA ARG A 480 1.20 35.19 13.96
C ARG A 480 0.47 34.18 14.83
N ALA A 481 0.95 33.95 16.04
CA ALA A 481 0.17 33.23 17.03
C ALA A 481 -1.17 33.96 17.27
N THR A 482 -2.29 33.31 16.98
CA THR A 482 -3.62 33.79 17.37
C THR A 482 -3.92 33.31 18.80
N PRO A 483 -4.08 34.21 19.79
CA PRO A 483 -4.17 33.83 21.18
C PRO A 483 -5.61 33.45 21.55
N THR A 484 -6.03 32.21 21.24
CA THR A 484 -7.16 31.59 21.96
C THR A 484 -6.89 30.11 22.22
N GLN A 485 -6.29 29.81 23.36
CA GLN A 485 -6.20 28.48 23.96
C GLN A 485 -7.20 28.37 25.13
N GLN A 486 -8.12 27.41 25.11
CA GLN A 486 -8.74 26.89 26.35
C GLN A 486 -8.95 25.36 26.30
N ARG A 487 -8.16 24.69 27.16
CA ARG A 487 -8.36 23.43 27.89
C ARG A 487 -9.11 22.26 27.21
N ILE A 488 -8.39 21.14 27.04
CA ILE A 488 -9.00 19.80 27.04
C ILE A 488 -8.37 18.96 28.17
N ARG A 489 -9.23 18.42 29.04
CA ARG A 489 -8.91 17.32 29.96
C ARG A 489 -8.94 16.03 29.15
N LEU A 490 -7.83 15.32 29.07
CA LEU A 490 -7.82 13.93 28.61
C LEU A 490 -8.49 13.08 29.70
N GLN A 491 -9.63 12.47 29.39
CA GLN A 491 -10.08 11.28 30.11
C GLN A 491 -9.23 10.11 29.63
N THR A 492 -8.54 9.46 30.54
CA THR A 492 -7.89 8.17 30.31
C THR A 492 -8.93 7.11 29.93
N PRO A 493 -8.69 6.25 28.93
CA PRO A 493 -9.47 5.03 28.73
C PRO A 493 -9.29 4.12 29.95
N GLY A 494 -10.39 3.62 30.49
CA GLY A 494 -10.41 2.51 31.45
C GLY A 494 -10.44 1.17 30.75
#